data_AF-A0A438JNV4-F1
#
_entry.id   AF-A0A438JNV4-F1
#
_cell.length_a   1.000
_cell.length_b   1.000
_cell.length_c   1.000
_cell.angle_alpha   90.00
_cell.angle_beta   90.00
_cell.angle_gamma   90.00
#
_symmetry.space_group_name_H-M   'P 1'
#
loop_
_entity.id
_entity.type
_entity.pdbx_description
1 polymer ?
#
loop_
_entity_poly.entity_id
_entity_poly.type
_entity_poly.pdbx_seq_one_letter_code
_entity_poly.pdbx_strand_id
1 'polypeptide(L)'
;MRLSIIVANRTPVRNLGAKLAKEESMPRQRSNLSKLDRSAVERNRRMHMKDLFSRLAFLVPTRPSKSSLHVSLDHATTYIKQLQKRIETLKQTKQLLQGSTDETGGVRCQMSGASRSPVITVRDMGSSLELLLISGSNKKFRLHEVISVLEEEAAQVVTVNQCIVGDRICYSIHSEAVSSRIGVDASRVHERLKELIF
;
A
#
# COMPACT_ATOMS: atom_id res chain seq x y z
N MET A 1 -38.03 28.61 -18.08
CA MET A 1 -38.44 30.04 -18.01
C MET A 1 -39.78 30.13 -17.28
N ARG A 2 -39.88 31.06 -16.31
CA ARG A 2 -41.10 31.65 -15.69
C ARG A 2 -42.07 30.68 -14.98
N LEU A 3 -42.05 30.63 -13.64
CA LEU A 3 -42.90 31.40 -12.70
C LEU A 3 -44.36 31.57 -13.16
N SER A 4 -45.31 31.08 -12.36
CA SER A 4 -46.38 31.90 -11.75
C SER A 4 -47.23 31.07 -10.76
N ILE A 5 -47.36 31.61 -9.55
CA ILE A 5 -48.31 31.21 -8.49
C ILE A 5 -49.48 32.19 -8.56
N ILE A 6 -50.73 31.69 -8.54
CA ILE A 6 -51.96 32.45 -8.20
C ILE A 6 -52.86 31.44 -7.45
N VAL A 7 -52.90 31.42 -6.12
CA VAL A 7 -53.69 32.25 -5.17
C VAL A 7 -55.21 32.16 -5.37
N ALA A 8 -55.84 31.48 -4.40
CA ALA A 8 -57.18 31.72 -3.81
C ALA A 8 -58.39 31.60 -4.78
N ASN A 9 -59.61 31.25 -4.39
CA ASN A 9 -60.29 31.39 -3.12
C ASN A 9 -61.64 30.64 -3.19
N ARG A 10 -62.17 30.31 -2.01
CA ARG A 10 -63.61 30.21 -1.66
C ARG A 10 -64.47 29.05 -2.22
N THR A 11 -64.89 28.26 -1.25
CA THR A 11 -66.03 27.34 -1.20
C THR A 11 -67.38 27.97 -1.60
N PRO A 12 -68.39 27.11 -1.85
CA PRO A 12 -69.65 27.25 -1.13
C PRO A 12 -70.09 25.93 -0.46
N VAL A 13 -70.09 26.02 0.87
CA VAL A 13 -71.06 25.57 1.89
C VAL A 13 -72.32 24.79 1.45
N ARG A 14 -72.61 23.74 2.25
CA ARG A 14 -73.88 23.01 2.56
C ARG A 14 -74.40 21.97 1.55
N ASN A 15 -74.46 20.71 1.97
CA ASN A 15 -75.64 20.27 2.73
C ASN A 15 -75.44 18.99 3.55
N LEU A 16 -76.23 18.89 4.61
CA LEU A 16 -76.26 17.85 5.64
C LEU A 16 -76.61 16.46 5.08
N GLY A 17 -75.92 15.45 5.59
CA GLY A 17 -76.28 14.04 5.42
C GLY A 17 -75.48 13.18 6.39
N ALA A 18 -75.86 13.21 7.66
CA ALA A 18 -75.31 12.31 8.68
C ALA A 18 -75.73 10.87 8.38
N LYS A 19 -74.74 9.97 8.25
CA LYS A 19 -74.94 8.55 8.51
C LYS A 19 -73.70 7.99 9.20
N LEU A 20 -73.82 7.87 10.52
CA LEU A 20 -72.92 7.12 11.39
C LEU A 20 -72.97 5.63 11.00
N ALA A 21 -71.82 5.05 10.69
CA ALA A 21 -71.59 3.61 10.81
C ALA A 21 -70.10 3.34 11.06
N LYS A 22 -69.84 2.81 12.27
CA LYS A 22 -68.66 2.06 12.74
C LYS A 22 -67.26 2.68 12.60
N GLU A 23 -66.70 3.04 13.75
CA GLU A 23 -65.25 2.94 13.98
C GLU A 23 -64.80 1.49 13.71
N GLU A 24 -64.05 1.29 12.62
CA GLU A 24 -63.05 0.23 12.57
C GLU A 24 -61.73 0.82 13.03
N SER A 25 -61.30 0.44 14.24
CA SER A 25 -59.94 0.70 14.70
C SER A 25 -58.96 -0.16 13.88
N MET A 26 -58.32 0.46 12.90
CA MET A 26 -57.27 -0.18 12.10
C MET A 26 -56.08 -0.59 13.00
N PRO A 27 -55.58 -1.82 12.90
CA PRO A 27 -54.50 -2.29 13.75
C PRO A 27 -53.20 -1.55 13.42
N ARG A 28 -52.35 -1.38 14.44
CA ARG A 28 -51.07 -0.66 14.48
C ARG A 28 -49.97 -1.31 13.60
N GLN A 29 -50.25 -1.63 12.34
CA GLN A 29 -49.37 -2.46 11.50
C GLN A 29 -48.26 -1.65 10.80
N ARG A 30 -48.55 -0.42 10.36
CA ARG A 30 -47.54 0.50 9.78
C ARG A 30 -46.43 0.89 10.77
N SER A 31 -46.74 0.98 12.05
CA SER A 31 -45.77 1.36 13.09
C SER A 31 -44.81 0.21 13.45
N ASN A 32 -45.22 -1.04 13.26
CA ASN A 32 -44.36 -2.20 13.52
C ASN A 32 -43.42 -2.49 12.34
N LEU A 33 -43.88 -2.32 11.09
CA LEU A 33 -43.02 -2.40 9.90
C LEU A 33 -41.88 -1.37 9.94
N SER A 34 -42.20 -0.11 10.27
CA SER A 34 -41.18 0.94 10.42
C SER A 34 -40.23 0.70 11.61
N LYS A 35 -40.69 0.04 12.69
CA LYS A 35 -39.81 -0.41 13.78
C LYS A 35 -38.91 -1.57 13.37
N LEU A 36 -39.42 -2.54 12.62
CA LEU A 36 -38.65 -3.66 12.09
C LEU A 36 -37.58 -3.16 11.12
N ASP A 37 -37.93 -2.22 10.23
CA ASP A 37 -36.99 -1.56 9.32
C ASP A 37 -35.90 -0.79 10.09
N ARG A 38 -36.27 0.05 11.06
CA ARG A 38 -35.31 0.72 11.96
C ARG A 38 -34.39 -0.27 12.69
N SER A 39 -34.93 -1.40 13.14
CA SER A 39 -34.15 -2.43 13.83
C SER A 39 -33.17 -3.15 12.90
N ALA A 40 -33.54 -3.34 11.63
CA ALA A 40 -32.70 -3.94 10.61
C ALA A 40 -31.56 -2.98 10.20
N VAL A 41 -31.88 -1.70 9.98
CA VAL A 41 -30.90 -0.64 9.71
C VAL A 41 -29.89 -0.54 10.85
N GLU A 42 -30.35 -0.51 12.10
CA GLU A 42 -29.48 -0.42 13.27
C GLU A 42 -28.64 -1.70 13.46
N ARG A 43 -29.19 -2.88 13.16
CA ARG A 43 -28.42 -4.13 13.15
C ARG A 43 -27.30 -4.08 12.11
N ASN A 44 -27.61 -3.64 10.90
CA ASN A 44 -26.62 -3.50 9.83
C ASN A 44 -25.51 -2.52 10.23
N ARG A 45 -25.88 -1.38 10.82
CA ARG A 45 -24.93 -0.39 11.35
C ARG A 45 -23.97 -1.01 12.37
N ARG A 46 -24.47 -1.83 13.31
CA ARG A 46 -23.63 -2.52 14.31
C ARG A 46 -22.72 -3.59 13.70
N MET A 47 -23.21 -4.36 12.73
CA MET A 47 -22.39 -5.35 12.03
C MET A 47 -21.25 -4.68 11.26
N HIS A 48 -21.54 -3.59 10.56
CA HIS A 48 -20.53 -2.80 9.85
C HIS A 48 -19.48 -2.24 10.81
N MET A 49 -19.88 -1.65 11.93
CA MET A 49 -18.94 -1.17 12.95
C MET A 49 -18.06 -2.30 13.50
N LYS A 50 -18.64 -3.48 13.76
CA LYS A 50 -17.89 -4.65 14.23
C LYS A 50 -16.84 -5.10 13.21
N ASP A 51 -17.19 -5.15 11.92
CA ASP A 51 -16.25 -5.50 10.86
C ASP A 51 -15.07 -4.52 10.80
N LEU A 52 -15.35 -3.21 10.87
CA LEU A 52 -14.30 -2.19 10.89
C LEU A 52 -13.33 -2.36 12.08
N PHE A 53 -13.85 -2.61 13.28
CA PHE A 53 -13.01 -2.85 14.46
C PHE A 53 -12.18 -4.13 14.38
N SER A 54 -12.70 -5.17 13.72
CA SER A 54 -11.95 -6.39 13.43
C SER A 54 -10.84 -6.13 12.41
N ARG A 55 -11.09 -5.35 11.36
CA ARG A 55 -10.05 -4.95 10.39
C ARG A 55 -8.96 -4.12 11.05
N LEU A 56 -9.34 -3.16 11.88
CA LEU A 56 -8.39 -2.38 12.68
C LEU A 56 -7.55 -3.30 13.59
N ALA A 57 -8.09 -4.45 14.01
CA ALA A 57 -7.35 -5.42 14.83
C ALA A 57 -6.19 -6.06 14.13
N PHE A 58 -6.42 -6.36 12.87
CA PHE A 58 -5.42 -7.00 12.04
C PHE A 58 -4.29 -6.04 11.67
N LEU A 59 -4.60 -4.76 11.49
CA LEU A 59 -3.62 -3.76 11.03
C LEU A 59 -2.70 -3.23 12.12
N VAL A 60 -3.12 -3.26 13.39
CA VAL A 60 -2.33 -2.68 14.49
C VAL A 60 -1.58 -3.80 15.22
N PRO A 61 -0.23 -3.83 15.16
CA PRO A 61 0.56 -4.87 15.80
C PRO A 61 0.36 -4.86 17.32
N THR A 62 0.19 -6.03 17.93
CA THR A 62 0.16 -6.23 19.39
C THR A 62 -1.01 -5.56 20.11
N ARG A 63 -2.13 -6.27 20.18
CA ARG A 63 -3.20 -5.94 21.14
C ARG A 63 -2.96 -6.64 22.47
N PRO A 64 -3.14 -5.96 23.63
CA PRO A 64 -3.37 -6.68 24.87
C PRO A 64 -4.71 -7.43 24.74
N SER A 65 -4.70 -8.71 25.12
CA SER A 65 -5.70 -9.74 24.75
C SER A 65 -7.15 -9.45 25.17
N LYS A 66 -7.41 -8.36 25.91
CA LYS A 66 -8.76 -7.90 26.32
C LYS A 66 -8.81 -6.37 26.51
N SER A 67 -8.50 -5.58 25.50
CA SER A 67 -8.63 -4.11 25.57
C SER A 67 -10.05 -3.64 25.22
N SER A 68 -10.52 -2.60 25.91
CA SER A 68 -11.78 -1.92 25.56
C SER A 68 -11.68 -1.25 24.18
N LEU A 69 -12.82 -0.97 23.55
CA LEU A 69 -12.87 -0.32 22.23
C LEU A 69 -12.10 1.02 22.21
N HIS A 70 -12.22 1.81 23.27
CA HIS A 70 -11.51 3.09 23.41
C HIS A 70 -9.99 2.90 23.46
N VAL A 71 -9.51 1.96 24.28
CA VAL A 71 -8.08 1.66 24.37
C VAL A 71 -7.52 1.19 23.01
N SER A 72 -8.31 0.42 22.25
CA SER A 72 -7.92 0.01 20.89
C SER A 72 -7.79 1.18 19.92
N LEU A 73 -8.68 2.18 20.01
CA LEU A 73 -8.62 3.39 19.18
C LEU A 73 -7.46 4.32 19.57
N ASP A 74 -7.21 4.48 20.87
CA ASP A 74 -6.08 5.28 21.36
C ASP A 74 -4.75 4.64 20.98
N HIS A 75 -4.66 3.31 21.07
CA HIS A 75 -3.50 2.56 20.63
C HIS A 75 -3.27 2.69 19.12
N ALA A 76 -4.32 2.56 18.30
CA ALA A 76 -4.23 2.78 16.86
C ALA A 76 -3.75 4.20 16.53
N THR A 77 -4.27 5.21 17.23
CA THR A 77 -3.86 6.62 17.06
C THR A 77 -2.40 6.82 17.41
N THR A 78 -1.94 6.22 18.50
CA THR A 78 -0.54 6.26 18.93
C THR A 78 0.37 5.58 17.91
N TYR A 79 -0.05 4.43 17.38
CA TYR A 79 0.70 3.69 16.36
C TYR A 79 0.85 4.50 15.06
N ILE A 80 -0.23 5.17 14.61
CA ILE A 80 -0.17 6.08 13.44
C ILE A 80 0.87 7.19 13.66
N LYS A 81 0.88 7.83 14.83
CA LYS A 81 1.87 8.87 15.17
C LYS A 81 3.30 8.33 15.17
N GLN A 82 3.51 7.12 15.70
CA GLN A 82 4.81 6.47 15.68
C GLN A 82 5.29 6.17 14.26
N LEU A 83 4.39 5.68 13.39
CA LEU A 83 4.71 5.44 11.98
C LEU A 83 5.06 6.74 11.25
N GLN A 84 4.31 7.82 11.46
CA GLN A 84 4.61 9.13 10.89
C GLN A 84 6.01 9.62 11.32
N LYS A 85 6.33 9.53 12.60
CA LYS A 85 7.67 9.87 13.11
C LYS A 85 8.76 9.01 12.46
N ARG A 86 8.52 7.69 12.33
CA ARG A 86 9.47 6.77 11.70
C ARG A 86 9.71 7.12 10.23
N ILE A 87 8.66 7.45 9.48
CA ILE A 87 8.76 7.89 8.08
C ILE A 87 9.62 9.14 7.98
N GLU A 88 9.38 10.14 8.84
CA GLU A 88 10.16 11.37 8.83
C GLU A 88 11.64 11.12 9.16
N THR A 89 11.93 10.31 10.20
CA THR A 89 13.32 9.94 10.51
C THR A 89 14.00 9.22 9.35
N LEU A 90 13.33 8.27 8.69
CA LEU A 90 13.88 7.56 7.53
C LEU A 90 14.12 8.51 6.35
N LYS A 91 13.23 9.48 6.14
CA LYS A 91 13.38 10.50 5.10
C LYS A 91 14.57 11.41 5.37
N GLN A 92 14.76 11.84 6.61
CA GLN A 92 15.91 12.65 7.03
C GLN A 92 17.22 11.86 6.93
N THR A 93 17.25 10.60 7.38
CA THR A 93 18.42 9.74 7.23
C THR A 93 18.74 9.51 5.75
N LYS A 94 17.74 9.29 4.90
CA LYS A 94 17.92 9.19 3.45
C LYS A 94 18.52 10.47 2.88
N GLN A 95 18.01 11.65 3.25
CA GLN A 95 18.54 12.93 2.78
C GLN A 95 19.98 13.17 3.27
N LEU A 96 20.32 12.85 4.52
CA LEU A 96 21.69 12.98 5.03
C LEU A 96 22.67 12.08 4.27
N LEU A 97 22.27 10.84 3.99
CA LEU A 97 23.08 9.89 3.22
C LEU A 97 23.20 10.27 1.74
N GLN A 98 22.27 11.06 1.21
CA GLN A 98 22.28 11.54 -0.19
C GLN A 98 22.99 12.89 -0.33
N GLY A 99 22.80 13.82 0.60
CA GLY A 99 23.35 15.17 0.60
C GLY A 99 24.84 15.26 0.94
N SER A 100 25.45 14.19 1.47
CA SER A 100 26.91 14.08 1.59
C SER A 100 27.63 13.94 0.24
N THR A 101 26.88 13.86 -0.87
CA THR A 101 27.45 13.80 -2.22
C THR A 101 27.44 15.15 -2.95
N ASP A 102 26.57 16.10 -2.58
CA ASP A 102 26.26 17.23 -3.47
C ASP A 102 26.55 18.64 -2.91
N GLU A 103 26.94 18.82 -1.64
CA GLU A 103 27.13 20.16 -1.08
C GLU A 103 28.54 20.39 -0.49
N THR A 104 29.55 20.45 -1.37
CA THR A 104 30.70 21.34 -1.18
C THR A 104 31.25 21.77 -2.54
N GLY A 105 30.60 22.78 -3.13
CA GLY A 105 31.26 23.63 -4.11
C GLY A 105 32.37 24.41 -3.40
N GLY A 106 33.63 24.06 -3.64
CA GLY A 106 34.75 24.88 -3.15
C GLY A 106 36.08 24.22 -2.84
N VAL A 107 36.29 22.91 -3.06
CA VAL A 107 37.65 22.37 -3.20
C VAL A 107 37.64 21.36 -4.33
N ARG A 108 37.96 21.84 -5.52
CA ARG A 108 38.28 21.01 -6.68
C ARG A 108 39.62 20.31 -6.41
N CYS A 109 39.59 19.22 -5.64
CA CYS A 109 40.47 18.09 -5.89
C CYS A 109 39.73 17.24 -6.93
N GLN A 110 39.79 17.50 -8.24
CA GLN A 110 40.93 17.10 -9.09
C GLN A 110 41.82 16.02 -8.46
N MET A 111 41.20 14.98 -7.92
CA MET A 111 41.82 13.67 -7.73
C MET A 111 40.84 12.62 -8.24
N SER A 112 41.12 12.16 -9.47
CA SER A 112 40.58 10.96 -10.13
C SER A 112 39.07 11.00 -10.45
N GLY A 113 38.62 10.87 -11.69
CA GLY A 113 39.07 9.83 -12.62
C GLY A 113 38.83 8.41 -12.09
N ALA A 114 38.33 8.24 -10.86
CA ALA A 114 38.09 6.93 -10.28
C ALA A 114 36.84 6.35 -10.95
N SER A 115 37.07 5.55 -11.99
CA SER A 115 36.12 4.55 -12.47
C SER A 115 35.80 3.63 -11.29
N ARG A 116 34.86 4.07 -10.43
CA ARG A 116 34.46 3.32 -9.26
C ARG A 116 33.83 2.03 -9.79
N SER A 117 34.46 0.90 -9.44
CA SER A 117 34.05 -0.37 -10.01
C SER A 117 32.59 -0.67 -9.65
N PRO A 118 31.86 -1.29 -10.58
CA PRO A 118 30.50 -1.72 -10.33
C PRO A 118 30.40 -2.65 -9.13
N VAL A 119 29.33 -2.52 -8.36
CA VAL A 119 29.08 -3.34 -7.18
C VAL A 119 28.00 -4.35 -7.51
N ILE A 120 28.30 -5.62 -7.29
CA ILE A 120 27.37 -6.74 -7.44
C ILE A 120 27.10 -7.29 -6.04
N THR A 121 25.84 -7.41 -5.68
CA THR A 121 25.40 -8.06 -4.45
C THR A 121 24.40 -9.14 -4.81
N VAL A 122 24.69 -10.36 -4.38
CA VAL A 122 23.82 -11.52 -4.57
C VAL A 122 23.23 -11.89 -3.21
N ARG A 123 21.91 -11.98 -3.12
CA ARG A 123 21.19 -12.43 -1.94
C ARG A 123 20.46 -13.73 -2.25
N ASP A 124 20.83 -14.77 -1.51
CA ASP A 124 20.15 -16.06 -1.53
C ASP A 124 18.95 -16.03 -0.58
N MET A 125 17.77 -16.34 -1.11
CA MET A 125 16.50 -16.47 -0.37
C MET A 125 16.00 -17.94 -0.38
N GLY A 126 16.87 -18.91 -0.70
CA GLY A 126 16.62 -20.34 -0.68
C GLY A 126 16.05 -20.87 -2.00
N SER A 127 14.81 -20.49 -2.34
CA SER A 127 14.17 -20.87 -3.62
C SER A 127 14.24 -19.77 -4.67
N SER A 128 14.51 -18.54 -4.24
CA SER A 128 14.68 -17.37 -5.09
C SER A 128 16.01 -16.68 -4.82
N LEU A 129 16.51 -16.01 -5.85
CA LEU A 129 17.78 -15.30 -5.85
C LEU A 129 17.51 -13.84 -6.23
N GLU A 130 17.97 -12.92 -5.39
CA GLU A 130 17.93 -11.48 -5.65
C GLU A 130 19.33 -10.96 -5.97
N LEU A 131 19.48 -10.37 -7.15
CA LEU A 131 20.71 -9.72 -7.58
C LEU A 131 20.53 -8.21 -7.59
N LEU A 132 21.46 -7.51 -6.96
CA LEU A 132 21.56 -6.06 -7.01
C LEU A 132 22.88 -5.68 -7.70
N LEU A 133 22.75 -5.04 -8.86
CA LEU A 133 23.86 -4.56 -9.68
C LEU A 133 23.85 -3.03 -9.70
N ILE A 134 24.95 -2.41 -9.28
CA ILE A 134 25.09 -0.95 -9.23
C ILE A 134 26.20 -0.53 -10.17
N SER A 135 25.84 0.27 -11.18
CA SER A 135 26.74 0.85 -12.17
C SER A 135 26.86 2.36 -12.04
N GLY A 136 28.02 2.92 -12.39
CA GLY A 136 28.10 4.33 -12.79
C GLY A 136 27.47 4.57 -14.17
N SER A 137 26.94 5.77 -14.41
CA SER A 137 26.25 6.17 -15.65
C SER A 137 27.07 5.97 -16.93
N ASN A 138 28.40 5.95 -16.82
CA ASN A 138 29.33 5.95 -17.95
C ASN A 138 29.68 4.57 -18.52
N LYS A 139 29.17 3.46 -17.96
CA LYS A 139 29.35 2.12 -18.53
C LYS A 139 27.98 1.47 -18.78
N LYS A 140 27.64 1.26 -20.05
CA LYS A 140 26.46 0.47 -20.43
C LYS A 140 26.70 -0.96 -19.98
N PHE A 141 26.01 -1.38 -18.92
CA PHE A 141 26.04 -2.77 -18.47
C PHE A 141 25.46 -3.68 -19.53
N ARG A 142 26.17 -4.76 -19.84
CA ARG A 142 25.69 -5.83 -20.72
C ARG A 142 24.71 -6.69 -19.93
N LEU A 143 23.53 -6.13 -19.65
CA LEU A 143 22.48 -6.82 -18.89
C LEU A 143 22.11 -8.17 -19.53
N HIS A 144 22.23 -8.29 -20.85
CA HIS A 144 22.05 -9.56 -21.55
C HIS A 144 23.03 -10.64 -21.09
N GLU A 145 24.31 -10.34 -20.88
CA GLU A 145 25.29 -11.31 -20.35
C GLU A 145 24.95 -11.73 -18.92
N VAL A 146 24.48 -10.78 -18.10
CA VAL A 146 24.03 -11.06 -16.72
C VAL A 146 22.83 -12.01 -16.72
N ILE A 147 21.85 -11.78 -17.61
CA ILE A 147 20.69 -12.66 -17.75
C ILE A 147 21.10 -14.04 -18.28
N SER A 148 22.02 -14.11 -19.23
CA SER A 148 22.53 -15.39 -19.74
C SER A 148 23.20 -16.22 -18.65
N VAL A 149 24.03 -15.61 -17.79
CA VAL A 149 24.64 -16.33 -16.65
C VAL A 149 23.58 -16.85 -15.67
N LEU A 150 22.50 -16.11 -15.45
CA LEU A 150 21.40 -16.57 -14.60
C LEU A 150 20.71 -17.78 -15.21
N GLU A 151 20.41 -17.73 -16.50
CA GLU A 151 19.77 -18.83 -17.22
C GLU A 151 20.66 -20.08 -17.28
N GLU A 152 21.97 -19.91 -17.48
CA GLU A 152 22.97 -21.00 -17.47
C GLU A 152 23.05 -21.70 -16.10
N GLU A 153 22.88 -20.96 -15.01
CA GLU A 153 22.88 -21.47 -13.63
C GLU A 153 21.47 -21.86 -13.15
N ALA A 154 20.55 -22.16 -14.08
CA ALA A 154 19.18 -22.61 -13.83
C ALA A 154 18.32 -21.65 -12.97
N ALA A 155 18.64 -20.35 -13.02
CA ALA A 155 17.88 -19.28 -12.39
C ALA A 155 17.01 -18.56 -13.43
N GLN A 156 15.70 -18.78 -13.37
CA GLN A 156 14.74 -18.09 -14.23
C GLN A 156 14.52 -16.68 -13.73
N VAL A 157 14.76 -15.68 -14.58
CA VAL A 157 14.49 -14.27 -14.23
C VAL A 157 12.97 -14.04 -14.21
N VAL A 158 12.44 -13.65 -13.05
CA VAL A 158 11.03 -13.35 -12.83
C VAL A 158 10.76 -11.86 -12.99
N THR A 159 11.60 -11.01 -12.39
CA THR A 159 11.39 -9.56 -12.38
C THR A 159 12.71 -8.84 -12.52
N VAL A 160 12.74 -7.79 -13.35
CA VAL A 160 13.87 -6.86 -13.46
C VAL A 160 13.38 -5.46 -13.16
N ASN A 161 13.95 -4.86 -12.14
CA ASN A 161 13.71 -3.48 -11.72
C ASN A 161 14.94 -2.64 -12.05
N GLN A 162 14.73 -1.49 -12.67
CA GLN A 162 15.78 -0.51 -12.90
C GLN A 162 15.47 0.75 -12.09
N CYS A 163 16.48 1.29 -11.41
CA CYS A 163 16.38 2.61 -10.79
C CYS A 163 17.62 3.44 -11.07
N ILE A 164 17.44 4.75 -11.15
CA ILE A 164 18.51 5.72 -11.40
C ILE A 164 18.63 6.59 -10.16
N VAL A 165 19.82 6.62 -9.57
CA VAL A 165 20.13 7.37 -8.35
C VAL A 165 21.34 8.25 -8.61
N GLY A 166 21.10 9.54 -8.86
CA GLY A 166 22.15 10.48 -9.25
C GLY A 166 22.83 10.05 -10.55
N ASP A 167 24.15 9.88 -10.53
CA ASP A 167 24.96 9.41 -11.65
C ASP A 167 25.10 7.88 -11.70
N ARG A 168 24.20 7.13 -11.05
CA ARG A 168 24.26 5.66 -10.96
C ARG A 168 22.98 5.02 -11.43
N ILE A 169 23.13 3.89 -12.11
CA ILE A 169 22.03 3.03 -12.53
C ILE A 169 22.12 1.74 -11.71
N CYS A 170 21.04 1.39 -11.01
CA CYS A 170 20.93 0.15 -10.28
C CYS A 170 19.92 -0.76 -10.96
N TYR A 171 20.27 -2.03 -11.09
CA TYR A 171 19.38 -3.10 -11.51
C TYR A 171 19.14 -4.04 -10.33
N SER A 172 17.88 -4.35 -10.06
CA SER A 172 17.45 -5.37 -9.11
C SER A 172 16.77 -6.46 -9.92
N ILE A 173 17.37 -7.65 -9.95
CA ILE A 173 16.87 -8.81 -10.69
C ILE A 173 16.43 -9.84 -9.67
N HIS A 174 15.16 -10.21 -9.73
CA HIS A 174 14.63 -11.34 -8.99
C HIS A 174 14.55 -12.53 -9.93
N SER A 175 15.19 -13.62 -9.51
CA SER A 175 15.19 -14.89 -10.21
C SER A 175 14.73 -16.01 -9.28
N GLU A 176 14.16 -17.06 -9.85
CA GLU A 176 13.67 -18.23 -9.14
C GLU A 176 14.31 -19.49 -9.74
N ALA A 177 14.54 -20.51 -8.92
CA ALA A 177 15.05 -21.78 -9.41
C ALA A 177 14.07 -22.41 -10.41
N VAL A 178 14.55 -22.82 -11.59
CA VAL A 178 13.73 -23.52 -12.59
C VAL A 178 13.22 -24.87 -12.03
N SER A 179 13.93 -25.45 -11.07
CA SER A 179 13.56 -26.70 -10.42
C SER A 179 13.85 -26.65 -8.92
N SER A 180 12.88 -27.01 -8.08
CA SER A 180 13.06 -27.11 -6.63
C SER A 180 14.07 -28.20 -6.19
N ARG A 181 14.47 -29.09 -7.11
CA ARG A 181 15.46 -30.16 -6.85
C ARG A 181 16.90 -29.74 -7.15
N ILE A 182 17.07 -28.72 -7.99
CA ILE A 182 18.38 -28.19 -8.40
C ILE A 182 18.38 -26.75 -7.89
N GLY A 183 18.89 -26.55 -6.68
CA GLY A 183 19.01 -25.22 -6.11
C GLY A 183 19.91 -24.34 -6.97
N VAL A 184 19.62 -23.04 -7.00
CA VAL A 184 20.48 -22.05 -7.65
C VAL A 184 21.66 -21.78 -6.72
N ASP A 185 22.88 -22.00 -7.20
CA ASP A 185 24.07 -21.74 -6.41
C ASP A 185 24.45 -20.25 -6.50
N ALA A 186 24.00 -19.49 -5.50
CA ALA A 186 24.27 -18.05 -5.39
C ALA A 186 25.77 -17.72 -5.40
N SER A 187 26.62 -18.62 -4.89
CA SER A 187 28.07 -18.39 -4.83
C SER A 187 28.72 -18.44 -6.21
N ARG A 188 28.30 -19.41 -7.02
CA ARG A 188 28.78 -19.62 -8.39
C ARG A 188 28.28 -18.53 -9.34
N VAL A 189 27.02 -18.11 -9.19
CA VAL A 189 26.48 -16.94 -9.90
C VAL A 189 27.31 -15.68 -9.58
N HIS A 190 27.65 -15.45 -8.30
CA HIS A 190 28.46 -14.30 -7.90
C HIS A 190 29.87 -14.31 -8.48
N GLU A 191 30.52 -15.48 -8.56
CA GLU A 191 31.85 -15.64 -9.15
C GLU A 191 31.83 -15.35 -10.66
N ARG A 192 30.90 -15.94 -11.39
CA ARG A 192 30.71 -15.70 -12.84
C ARG A 192 30.40 -14.24 -13.15
N LEU A 193 29.54 -13.61 -12.34
CA LEU A 193 29.24 -12.19 -12.50
C LEU A 193 30.43 -11.31 -12.19
N LYS A 194 31.32 -11.71 -11.28
CA LYS A 194 32.60 -11.00 -11.06
C LYS A 194 33.50 -11.11 -12.28
N GLU A 195 33.68 -12.29 -12.85
CA GLU A 195 34.50 -12.50 -14.06
C GLU A 195 34.03 -11.69 -15.28
N LEU A 196 32.72 -11.47 -15.42
CA LEU A 196 32.17 -10.70 -16.53
C LEU A 196 32.38 -9.19 -16.38
N ILE A 197 32.52 -8.72 -15.14
CA ILE A 197 32.39 -7.30 -14.81
C ILE A 197 33.74 -6.69 -14.35
N PHE A 198 34.65 -7.51 -13.81
CA PHE A 198 36.00 -7.14 -13.38
C PHE A 198 37.07 -7.82 -14.23
#